data_AF-A0A2H0N8B1-F1
#
_entry.id   AF-A0A2H0N8B1-F1
#
_cell.length_a   1.000
_cell.length_b   1.000
_cell.length_c   1.000
_cell.angle_alpha   90.00
_cell.angle_beta   90.00
_cell.angle_gamma   90.00
#
_symmetry.space_group_name_H-M   'P 1'
#
loop_
_entity.id
_entity.type
_entity.pdbx_description
1 polymer ?
#
loop_
_entity_poly.entity_id
_entity_poly.type
_entity_poly.pdbx_seq_one_letter_code
_entity_poly.pdbx_strand_id
1 'polypeptide(L)' 'MSDSEDKKTYQERKTLKDLAGNKVIITPRSQNDSDIAVVAWGRLDTFNKSEFNINRIKDFIKRYKNRGPEKVSPSLHGI' A
#
# COMPACT_ATOMS: atom_id res chain seq x y z
N MET A 1 -11.60 1.86 24.87
CA MET A 1 -11.15 0.85 23.89
C MET A 1 -11.04 1.41 22.46
N SER A 2 -11.81 2.46 22.09
CA SER A 2 -11.75 3.15 20.78
C SER A 2 -10.39 3.81 20.47
N ASP A 3 -9.86 4.58 21.43
CA ASP A 3 -8.75 5.50 21.15
C ASP A 3 -7.43 4.83 20.74
N SER A 4 -7.19 3.59 21.16
CA SER A 4 -5.97 2.85 20.79
C SER A 4 -6.03 2.27 19.38
N GLU A 5 -7.20 1.84 18.93
CA GLU A 5 -7.41 1.30 17.58
C GLU A 5 -7.41 2.42 16.53
N ASP A 6 -7.96 3.58 16.88
CA ASP A 6 -7.95 4.77 16.04
C ASP A 6 -6.53 5.31 15.84
N LYS A 7 -5.73 5.37 16.92
CA LYS A 7 -4.31 5.75 16.85
C LYS A 7 -3.49 4.78 16.01
N LYS A 8 -3.72 3.46 16.16
CA LYS A 8 -3.02 2.44 15.38
C LYS A 8 -3.32 2.60 13.88
N THR A 9 -4.60 2.75 13.54
CA THR A 9 -5.05 2.95 12.16
C THR A 9 -4.50 4.24 11.54
N TYR A 10 -4.38 5.31 12.34
CA TYR A 10 -3.75 6.55 11.90
C TYR A 10 -2.26 6.34 11.57
N GLN A 11 -1.51 5.65 12.45
CA GLN A 11 -0.09 5.37 12.20
C GLN A 11 0.11 4.49 10.97
N GLU A 12 -0.71 3.44 10.79
CA GLU A 12 -0.68 2.58 9.61
C GLU A 12 -0.89 3.40 8.31
N ARG A 13 -1.92 4.27 8.29
CA ARG A 13 -2.18 5.16 7.14
C ARG A 13 -1.04 6.14 6.90
N LYS A 14 -0.46 6.71 7.96
CA LYS A 14 0.67 7.63 7.85
C LYS A 14 1.89 6.92 7.26
N THR A 15 2.26 5.76 7.79
CA THR A 15 3.36 4.94 7.27
C THR A 15 3.15 4.57 5.80
N LEU A 16 1.93 4.22 5.39
CA LEU A 16 1.62 3.90 3.98
C LEU A 16 1.77 5.13 3.06
N LYS A 17 1.37 6.32 3.53
CA LYS A 17 1.57 7.58 2.79
C LYS A 17 3.06 7.90 2.65
N ASP A 18 3.84 7.73 3.71
CA ASP A 18 5.28 8.01 3.72
C ASP A 18 6.07 7.05 2.81
N LEU A 19 5.61 5.80 2.66
CA LEU A 19 6.31 4.75 1.93
C LEU A 19 6.43 4.97 0.42
N ALA A 20 5.46 5.65 -0.18
CA ALA A 20 5.41 5.78 -1.63
C ALA A 20 4.98 7.17 -2.11
N GLY A 21 4.85 8.12 -1.18
CA GLY A 21 4.60 9.52 -1.47
C GLY A 21 3.43 9.72 -2.42
N ASN A 22 3.63 10.56 -3.43
CA ASN A 22 2.64 10.90 -4.45
C ASN A 22 2.31 9.77 -5.46
N LYS A 23 2.88 8.58 -5.30
CA LYS A 23 2.69 7.46 -6.25
C LYS A 23 1.75 6.37 -5.77
N VAL A 24 1.26 6.47 -4.54
CA VAL A 24 0.33 5.50 -3.97
C VAL A 24 -0.97 6.19 -3.63
N ILE A 25 -2.05 5.57 -4.09
CA ILE A 25 -3.41 5.96 -3.78
C ILE A 25 -3.90 5.03 -2.67
N ILE A 26 -4.34 5.61 -1.55
CA ILE A 26 -4.93 4.89 -0.44
C ILE A 26 -6.39 5.32 -0.34
N THR A 27 -7.30 4.38 -0.51
CA THR A 27 -8.74 4.65 -0.49
C THR A 27 -9.48 3.53 0.26
N PRO A 28 -10.43 3.85 1.15
CA PRO A 28 -11.31 2.85 1.73
C PRO A 28 -12.19 2.22 0.65
N ARG A 29 -12.36 0.89 0.70
CA ARG A 29 -13.18 0.12 -0.24
C ARG A 29 -14.03 -0.86 0.56
N SER A 30 -15.36 -0.68 0.54
CA SER A 30 -16.30 -1.54 1.28
C SER A 30 -16.52 -2.91 0.63
N GLN A 31 -16.22 -3.04 -0.66
CA GLN A 31 -16.42 -4.27 -1.43
C GLN A 31 -15.15 -5.11 -1.58
N ASN A 32 -14.13 -4.89 -0.77
CA ASN A 32 -12.96 -5.79 -0.76
C ASN A 32 -13.31 -7.07 0.02
N ASP A 33 -12.86 -8.22 -0.48
CA ASP A 33 -13.02 -9.52 0.21
C ASP A 33 -12.19 -9.63 1.51
N SER A 34 -11.21 -8.74 1.68
CA SER A 34 -10.34 -8.64 2.87
C SER A 34 -10.13 -7.19 3.29
N ASP A 35 -9.71 -6.97 4.54
CA ASP A 35 -9.50 -5.62 5.09
C ASP A 35 -8.52 -4.78 4.25
N ILE A 36 -7.48 -5.40 3.70
CA ILE A 36 -6.42 -4.75 2.94
C ILE A 36 -6.23 -5.46 1.60
N ALA A 37 -6.18 -4.67 0.52
CA ALA A 37 -5.83 -5.13 -0.82
C ALA A 37 -4.73 -4.23 -1.39
N VAL A 38 -3.62 -4.84 -1.81
CA VAL A 38 -2.51 -4.18 -2.50
C VAL A 38 -2.54 -4.62 -3.96
N VAL A 39 -2.58 -3.65 -4.88
CA VAL A 39 -2.82 -3.91 -6.31
C VAL A 39 -1.78 -3.24 -7.20
N ALA A 40 -1.36 -3.94 -8.26
CA ALA A 40 -0.51 -3.39 -9.32
C ALA A 40 -0.65 -4.21 -10.62
N TRP A 41 -1.07 -3.61 -11.73
CA TRP A 41 -1.08 -4.21 -13.08
C TRP A 41 -1.49 -5.69 -13.13
N GLY A 42 -2.73 -6.00 -12.73
CA GLY A 42 -3.25 -7.38 -12.71
C GLY A 42 -2.65 -8.28 -11.63
N ARG A 43 -1.94 -7.70 -10.65
CA ARG A 43 -1.48 -8.36 -9.42
C ARG A 43 -2.32 -7.88 -8.25
N LEU A 44 -2.66 -8.82 -7.38
CA LEU A 44 -3.48 -8.64 -6.20
C LEU A 44 -2.83 -9.38 -5.04
N ASP A 45 -2.63 -8.69 -3.93
CA ASP A 45 -2.25 -9.28 -2.65
C ASP A 45 -3.24 -8.82 -1.58
N THR A 46 -3.99 -9.76 -1.01
CA THR A 46 -5.09 -9.53 -0.06
C THR A 46 -4.76 -10.16 1.28
N PHE A 47 -5.07 -9.45 2.37
CA PHE A 47 -4.88 -9.93 3.73
C PHE A 47 -5.72 -9.13 4.72
N ASN A 48 -5.99 -9.73 5.88
CA ASN A 48 -6.73 -9.07 6.93
C ASN A 48 -5.82 -8.17 7.77
N LYS A 49 -6.41 -7.24 8.53
CA LYS A 49 -5.67 -6.29 9.38
C LYS A 49 -4.85 -7.01 10.47
N SER A 50 -5.30 -8.18 10.92
CA SER A 50 -4.57 -9.05 11.85
C SER A 50 -3.22 -9.52 11.30
N GLU A 51 -3.07 -9.58 9.98
CA GLU A 51 -1.87 -10.03 9.27
C GLU A 51 -1.01 -8.87 8.76
N PHE A 52 -1.34 -7.62 9.17
CA PHE A 52 -0.66 -6.44 8.67
C PHE A 52 0.84 -6.49 8.95
N ASN A 53 1.62 -6.49 7.87
CA ASN A 53 3.07 -6.46 7.91
C ASN A 53 3.59 -5.49 6.85
N ILE A 54 4.27 -4.43 7.28
CA ILE A 54 4.78 -3.41 6.37
C ILE A 54 5.79 -3.95 5.36
N ASN A 55 6.54 -4.98 5.72
CA ASN A 55 7.52 -5.60 4.82
C ASN A 55 6.84 -6.35 3.68
N ARG A 56 5.66 -6.95 3.90
CA ARG A 56 4.84 -7.56 2.83
C ARG A 56 4.50 -6.54 1.75
N ILE A 57 4.08 -5.34 2.17
CA ILE A 57 3.73 -4.24 1.27
C ILE A 57 4.98 -3.70 0.55
N LYS A 58 6.08 -3.50 1.27
CA LYS A 58 7.37 -3.09 0.67
C LYS A 58 7.84 -4.08 -0.40
N ASP A 59 7.75 -5.37 -0.11
CA ASP A 59 8.15 -6.42 -1.04
C ASP A 59 7.24 -6.47 -2.26
N PHE A 60 5.93 -6.30 -2.08
CA PHE A 60 5.00 -6.19 -3.20
C PHE A 60 5.36 -5.01 -4.11
N ILE A 61 5.59 -3.83 -3.53
CA ILE A 61 6.01 -2.63 -4.28
C ILE A 61 7.32 -2.90 -5.02
N LYS A 62 8.33 -3.48 -4.35
CA LYS A 62 9.63 -3.77 -4.99
C LYS A 62 9.48 -4.75 -6.17
N ARG A 63 8.63 -5.77 -6.03
CA ARG A 63 8.38 -6.77 -7.08
C ARG A 63 7.70 -6.16 -8.31
N TYR A 64 6.72 -5.28 -8.10
CA TYR A 64 5.81 -4.84 -9.17
C TYR A 64 5.92 -3.36 -9.59
N LYS A 65 6.75 -2.56 -8.91
CA LYS A 65 7.08 -1.20 -9.35
C LYS A 65 7.69 -1.23 -10.74
N ASN A 66 7.19 -0.35 -11.62
CA ASN A 66 7.67 -0.21 -13.00
C ASN A 66 7.57 -1.51 -13.83
N ARG A 67 6.59 -2.37 -13.53
CA ARG A 67 6.29 -3.61 -14.28
C ARG A 67 5.01 -3.53 -15.11
N GLY A 68 4.41 -2.34 -15.21
CA GLY A 68 3.28 -2.10 -16.10
C GLY A 68 3.68 -1.96 -17.56
N PRO A 69 2.68 -1.89 -18.46
CA PRO A 69 2.91 -1.54 -19.86
C PRO A 69 3.55 -0.15 -20.01
N GLU A 70 3.22 0.78 -19.10
CA GLU A 70 3.85 2.10 -19.04
C GLU A 70 5.11 2.08 -18.16
N LYS A 71 6.27 2.31 -18.79
CA LYS A 71 7.54 2.44 -18.06
C LYS A 71 7.62 3.83 -17.44
N VAL A 72 7.78 3.88 -16.12
CA VAL A 72 8.07 5.11 -15.38
C VAL A 72 9.57 5.39 -15.47
N SER A 73 9.96 6.51 -16.06
CA SER A 73 11.38 6.89 -16.17
C SER A 73 12.01 7.08 -14.78
N PRO A 74 13.25 6.57 -14.54
CA PRO A 74 14.02 6.92 -13.36
C PRO A 74 14.24 8.43 -13.23
N SER A 75 14.39 9.14 -14.35
CA SER A 75 14.74 10.57 -14.40
C SER A 75 13.62 11.54 -13.98
N LEU A 76 12.43 11.03 -13.66
CA LEU A 76 11.38 11.82 -12.98
C LEU A 76 11.55 11.83 -11.45
N HIS A 77 12.71 11.41 -10.92
CA HIS A 77 12.99 11.25 -9.48
C HIS A 77 14.32 11.87 -9.09
N GLY A 78 14.26 12.92 -8.27
CA GLY A 78 15.21 13.10 -7.19
C GLY A 78 14.88 12.11 -6.08
N ILE A 79 15.83 11.22 -5.80
CA ILE A 79 16.10 10.71 -4.46
C ILE A 79 17.57 11.07 -4.21
#